data_AF-A0A7V9VBG7-F1
#
_entry.id   AF-A0A7V9VBG7-F1
#
_cell.length_a   1.000
_cell.length_b   1.000
_cell.length_c   1.000
_cell.angle_alpha   90.00
_cell.angle_beta   90.00
_cell.angle_gamma   90.00
#
_symmetry.space_group_name_H-M   'P 1'
#
loop_
_entity.id
_entity.type
_entity.pdbx_description
1 polymer ?
#
loop_
_entity_poly.entity_id
_entity_poly.type
_entity_poly.pdbx_seq_one_letter_code
_entity_poly.pdbx_strand_id
1 'polypeptide(L)'
;SDYYGPGGAGSAAGEHVFGAAVRGKTVSWPASLDQPHTFHFLGDIARGLVTLGTDAAADGQAWVLPAAGPLTAREFFGLVFDAAGRSPRARAMSKPMARAVGLFVPPVRELPDIWYQTAAPFVIDATRFQATFGPSPVTPHPEAIRQTVAWFRDHGTPKTA
;
A
#
# COMPACT_ATOMS: atom_id res chain seq x y z
N SER A 1 -1.62 -4.68 5.92
CA SER A 1 -0.72 -4.18 4.87
C SER A 1 -1.43 -3.06 4.14
N ASP A 2 -0.68 -2.24 3.40
CA ASP A 2 -1.25 -1.19 2.56
C ASP A 2 -1.38 -1.65 1.09
N TYR A 3 -2.41 -1.17 0.40
CA TYR A 3 -2.78 -1.64 -0.95
C TYR A 3 -2.50 -0.59 -2.01
N TYR A 4 -2.03 -0.99 -3.19
CA TYR A 4 -1.81 -0.10 -4.32
C TYR A 4 -1.98 -0.82 -5.67
N GLY A 5 -2.26 -0.08 -6.74
CA GLY A 5 -2.43 -0.64 -8.07
C GLY A 5 -3.31 0.24 -8.96
N PRO A 6 -3.35 -0.02 -10.28
CA PRO A 6 -4.38 0.55 -11.15
C PRO A 6 -5.79 0.38 -10.57
N GLY A 7 -6.60 1.44 -10.57
CA GLY A 7 -7.93 1.46 -9.95
C GLY A 7 -7.94 1.62 -8.43
N GLY A 8 -6.77 1.63 -7.78
CA GLY A 8 -6.63 1.67 -6.31
C GLY A 8 -6.68 3.05 -5.67
N ALA A 9 -7.29 4.06 -6.29
CA ALA A 9 -7.26 5.44 -5.77
C ALA A 9 -7.81 5.59 -4.34
N GLY A 10 -8.82 4.79 -3.97
CA GLY A 10 -9.43 4.82 -2.63
C GLY A 10 -8.62 4.13 -1.53
N SER A 11 -7.48 3.50 -1.85
CA SER A 11 -6.64 2.88 -0.82
C SER A 11 -5.78 3.93 -0.09
N ALA A 12 -5.35 3.59 1.12
CA ALA A 12 -4.47 4.45 1.91
C ALA A 12 -3.15 4.79 1.20
N ALA A 13 -2.58 3.87 0.41
CA ALA A 13 -1.39 4.17 -0.40
C ALA A 13 -1.72 4.79 -1.76
N GLY A 14 -2.92 4.59 -2.31
CA GLY A 14 -3.29 5.05 -3.66
C GLY A 14 -3.17 6.57 -3.83
N GLU A 15 -4.21 7.31 -3.46
CA GLU A 15 -4.22 8.76 -3.64
C GLU A 15 -3.14 9.48 -2.81
N HIS A 16 -2.93 9.01 -1.58
CA HIS A 16 -2.03 9.64 -0.63
C HIS A 16 -0.55 9.56 -1.02
N VAL A 17 -0.13 8.47 -1.69
CA VAL A 17 1.26 8.27 -2.12
C VAL A 17 1.39 8.49 -3.62
N PHE A 18 0.71 7.69 -4.45
CA PHE A 18 0.86 7.77 -5.91
C PHE A 18 0.29 9.07 -6.48
N GLY A 19 -0.91 9.47 -6.02
CA GLY A 19 -1.49 10.76 -6.41
C GLY A 19 -0.61 11.94 -5.98
N ALA A 20 -0.05 11.90 -4.77
CA ALA A 20 0.90 12.91 -4.30
C ALA A 20 2.18 12.94 -5.15
N ALA A 21 2.78 11.79 -5.43
CA ALA A 21 4.02 11.67 -6.20
C ALA A 21 3.86 12.20 -7.64
N VAL A 22 2.79 11.81 -8.35
CA VAL A 22 2.53 12.31 -9.72
C VAL A 22 2.39 13.85 -9.75
N ARG A 23 1.84 14.44 -8.68
CA ARG A 23 1.71 15.90 -8.52
C ARG A 23 2.92 16.59 -7.88
N GLY A 24 3.96 15.86 -7.49
CA GLY A 24 5.13 16.40 -6.79
C GLY A 24 4.82 16.95 -5.37
N LYS A 25 3.75 16.47 -4.74
CA LYS A 25 3.37 16.83 -3.36
C LYS A 25 4.08 15.95 -2.34
N THR A 26 4.26 16.46 -1.13
CA THR A 26 4.85 15.71 -0.02
C THR A 26 3.88 14.68 0.54
N VAL A 27 4.34 13.43 0.68
CA VAL A 27 3.62 12.35 1.36
C VAL A 27 3.81 12.48 2.88
N SER A 28 2.73 12.39 3.65
CA SER A 28 2.79 12.41 5.11
C SER A 28 2.43 11.04 5.67
N TRP A 29 3.42 10.24 6.06
CA TRP A 29 3.22 8.86 6.49
C TRP A 29 3.06 8.74 8.01
N PRO A 30 2.13 7.92 8.53
CA PRO A 30 1.98 7.75 9.97
C PRO A 30 3.23 7.13 10.62
N ALA A 31 3.54 7.56 11.83
CA ALA A 31 4.65 7.04 12.64
C ALA A 31 6.03 7.13 11.95
N SER A 32 6.63 5.99 11.56
CA SER A 32 8.01 5.93 11.06
C SER A 32 8.06 5.63 9.57
N LEU A 33 9.00 6.28 8.87
CA LEU A 33 9.30 5.96 7.47
C LEU A 33 10.20 4.73 7.32
N ASP A 34 10.79 4.27 8.42
CA ASP A 34 11.91 3.32 8.44
C ASP A 34 11.52 1.96 9.04
N GLN A 35 10.23 1.73 9.27
CA GLN A 35 9.71 0.41 9.68
C GLN A 35 9.40 -0.44 8.45
N PRO A 36 9.79 -1.73 8.44
CA PRO A 36 9.42 -2.66 7.37
C PRO A 36 7.90 -2.78 7.26
N HIS A 37 7.38 -2.62 6.05
CA HIS A 37 5.95 -2.63 5.77
C HIS A 37 5.67 -3.43 4.48
N THR A 38 4.61 -4.24 4.52
CA THR A 38 4.16 -4.95 3.32
C THR A 38 3.21 -4.06 2.51
N PHE A 39 3.57 -3.81 1.25
CA PHE A 39 2.71 -3.16 0.27
C PHE A 39 2.16 -4.22 -0.71
N HIS A 40 0.84 -4.39 -0.74
CA HIS A 40 0.16 -5.33 -1.62
C HIS A 40 -0.25 -4.67 -2.93
N PHE A 41 0.18 -5.28 -4.02
CA PHE A 41 -0.28 -4.92 -5.35
C PHE A 41 -1.66 -5.52 -5.62
N LEU A 42 -2.61 -4.70 -6.07
CA LEU A 42 -3.99 -5.11 -6.33
C LEU A 42 -4.09 -6.22 -7.38
N GLY A 43 -3.21 -6.23 -8.38
CA GLY A 43 -3.15 -7.32 -9.36
C GLY A 43 -2.81 -8.67 -8.74
N ASP A 44 -1.94 -8.69 -7.73
CA ASP A 44 -1.57 -9.92 -7.01
C ASP A 44 -2.68 -10.37 -6.08
N ILE A 45 -3.37 -9.41 -5.44
CA ILE A 45 -4.56 -9.69 -4.63
C ILE A 45 -5.65 -10.33 -5.50
N ALA A 46 -5.93 -9.75 -6.66
CA ALA A 46 -6.94 -10.28 -7.57
C ALA A 46 -6.62 -11.74 -7.95
N ARG A 47 -5.36 -12.05 -8.30
CA ARG A 47 -4.93 -13.42 -8.58
C ARG A 47 -5.11 -14.34 -7.38
N GLY A 48 -4.71 -13.90 -6.19
CA GLY A 48 -4.89 -14.67 -4.95
C GLY A 48 -6.37 -14.92 -4.62
N LEU A 49 -7.24 -13.93 -4.80
CA LEU A 49 -8.68 -14.07 -4.59
C LEU A 49 -9.32 -15.02 -5.61
N VAL A 50 -8.87 -15.01 -6.87
CA VAL A 50 -9.30 -16.00 -7.87
C VAL A 50 -8.93 -17.40 -7.40
N THR A 51 -7.69 -17.65 -6.96
CA THR A 51 -7.28 -18.93 -6.40
C THR A 51 -8.22 -19.38 -5.27
N LEU A 52 -8.44 -18.52 -4.26
CA LEU A 52 -9.30 -18.84 -3.12
C LEU A 52 -10.77 -19.08 -3.54
N GLY A 53 -11.26 -18.38 -4.56
CA GLY A 53 -12.64 -18.54 -5.03
C GLY A 53 -12.85 -19.77 -5.91
N THR A 54 -11.78 -20.40 -6.42
CA THR A 54 -11.86 -21.54 -7.34
C THR A 54 -11.40 -22.87 -6.75
N ASP A 55 -10.88 -22.87 -5.51
CA ASP A 55 -10.34 -24.06 -4.86
C ASP A 55 -11.06 -24.33 -3.53
N ALA A 56 -11.75 -25.47 -3.43
CA ALA A 56 -12.49 -25.86 -2.23
C ALA A 56 -11.60 -26.02 -0.98
N ALA A 57 -10.28 -26.17 -1.13
CA ALA A 57 -9.35 -26.16 0.00
C ALA A 57 -9.31 -24.80 0.72
N ALA A 58 -9.78 -23.73 0.07
CA ALA A 58 -9.90 -22.40 0.66
C ALA A 58 -11.13 -22.24 1.57
N ASP A 59 -12.15 -23.08 1.43
CA ASP A 59 -13.47 -22.87 2.03
C ASP A 59 -13.43 -22.88 3.56
N GLY A 60 -14.13 -21.92 4.17
CA GLY A 60 -14.25 -21.80 5.63
C GLY A 60 -12.95 -21.39 6.34
N GLN A 61 -11.93 -20.93 5.60
CA GLN A 61 -10.63 -20.55 6.14
C GLN A 61 -10.32 -19.07 5.90
N ALA A 62 -9.53 -18.49 6.80
CA ALA A 62 -8.91 -17.18 6.61
C ALA A 62 -7.50 -17.34 6.00
N TRP A 63 -7.20 -16.52 4.99
CA TRP A 63 -5.95 -16.60 4.23
C TRP A 63 -5.23 -15.27 4.17
N VAL A 64 -3.89 -15.33 4.25
CA VAL A 64 -2.99 -14.21 3.99
C VAL A 64 -2.42 -14.40 2.59
N LEU A 65 -2.72 -13.47 1.69
CA LEU A 65 -2.27 -13.55 0.30
C LEU A 65 -0.77 -13.19 0.19
N PRO A 66 -0.03 -13.78 -0.77
CA PRO A 66 1.34 -13.39 -1.07
C PRO A 66 1.47 -11.94 -1.53
N ALA A 67 2.60 -11.32 -1.20
CA ALA A 67 3.00 -10.00 -1.71
C ALA A 67 4.51 -9.97 -1.98
N ALA A 68 4.95 -8.97 -2.74
CA ALA A 68 6.38 -8.67 -2.86
C ALA A 68 6.99 -8.40 -1.48
N GLY A 69 8.30 -8.68 -1.35
CA GLY A 69 9.03 -8.55 -0.09
C GLY A 69 8.85 -7.16 0.56
N PRO A 70 8.85 -7.09 1.90
CA PRO A 70 8.59 -5.83 2.61
C PRO A 70 9.66 -4.79 2.29
N LEU A 71 9.23 -3.53 2.24
CA LEU A 71 10.10 -2.35 2.13
C LEU A 71 9.78 -1.41 3.29
N THR A 72 10.72 -0.54 3.64
CA THR A 72 10.38 0.63 4.42
C THR A 72 9.53 1.59 3.59
N ALA A 73 8.72 2.43 4.24
CA ALA A 73 7.97 3.47 3.54
C ALA A 73 8.92 4.43 2.79
N ARG A 74 10.11 4.71 3.34
CA ARG A 74 11.15 5.51 2.67
C ARG A 74 11.59 4.90 1.34
N GLU A 75 11.93 3.62 1.32
CA GLU A 75 12.35 2.91 0.11
C GLU A 75 11.21 2.85 -0.91
N PHE A 76 10.01 2.47 -0.47
CA PHE A 76 8.84 2.39 -1.33
C PHE A 76 8.51 3.74 -1.97
N PHE A 77 8.51 4.83 -1.19
CA PHE A 77 8.26 6.17 -1.74
C PHE A 77 9.37 6.62 -2.67
N GLY A 78 10.63 6.29 -2.40
CA GLY A 78 11.73 6.51 -3.34
C GLY A 78 11.39 5.94 -4.73
N LEU A 79 11.05 4.65 -4.78
CA LEU A 79 10.67 3.98 -6.03
C LEU A 79 9.45 4.62 -6.71
N VAL A 80 8.44 5.04 -5.94
CA VAL A 80 7.24 5.69 -6.47
C VAL A 80 7.55 7.06 -7.07
N PHE A 81 8.32 7.90 -6.38
CA PHE A 81 8.70 9.22 -6.86
C PHE A 81 9.64 9.14 -8.07
N ASP A 82 10.57 8.19 -8.07
CA ASP A 82 11.45 7.94 -9.21
C ASP A 82 10.65 7.53 -10.45
N ALA A 83 9.70 6.60 -10.32
CA ALA A 83 8.80 6.22 -11.41
C ALA A 83 7.91 7.40 -11.86
N ALA A 84 7.53 8.28 -10.94
CA ALA A 84 6.81 9.52 -11.24
C ALA A 84 7.68 10.60 -11.90
N GLY A 85 9.01 10.43 -11.98
CA GLY A 85 9.95 11.41 -12.52
C GLY A 85 10.10 12.63 -11.60
N ARG A 86 10.05 12.42 -10.29
CA ARG A 86 10.07 13.47 -9.25
C ARG A 86 11.07 13.14 -8.16
N SER A 87 11.58 14.16 -7.48
CA SER A 87 12.41 13.95 -6.28
C SER A 87 11.56 13.44 -5.11
N PRO A 88 12.04 12.48 -4.31
CA PRO A 88 11.30 11.96 -3.16
C PRO A 88 10.94 13.05 -2.15
N ARG A 89 9.65 13.13 -1.78
CA ARG A 89 9.16 14.05 -0.73
C ARG A 89 8.26 13.31 0.24
N ALA A 90 8.82 12.90 1.37
CA ALA A 90 8.08 12.20 2.42
C ALA A 90 8.44 12.74 3.81
N ARG A 91 7.48 12.72 4.73
CA ARG A 91 7.67 13.04 6.14
C ARG A 91 6.91 12.08 7.04
N ALA A 92 7.49 11.81 8.20
CA ALA A 92 6.83 11.13 9.29
C ALA A 92 5.78 12.05 9.95
N MET A 93 4.62 11.51 10.28
CA MET A 93 3.56 12.16 11.06
C MET A 93 3.62 11.65 12.49
N SER A 94 3.70 12.56 13.45
CA SER A 94 3.64 12.21 14.87
C SER A 94 2.19 11.93 15.31
N LYS A 95 2.02 11.11 16.36
CA LYS A 95 0.69 10.76 16.89
C LYS A 95 -0.10 11.99 17.38
N PRO A 96 0.52 13.00 18.04
CA PRO A 96 -0.17 14.25 18.37
C PRO A 96 -0.62 15.03 17.11
N MET A 97 0.22 15.09 16.07
CA MET A 97 -0.15 15.74 14.81
C MET A 97 -1.33 15.01 14.14
N ALA A 98 -1.33 13.67 14.15
CA ALA A 98 -2.44 12.88 13.62
C ALA A 98 -3.74 13.16 14.37
N ARG A 99 -3.72 13.23 15.71
CA ARG A 99 -4.89 13.59 16.52
C ARG A 99 -5.43 14.98 16.18
N ALA A 100 -4.55 15.97 16.03
CA ALA A 100 -4.95 17.33 15.68
C ALA A 100 -5.57 17.42 14.28
N VAL A 101 -4.92 16.80 13.28
CA VAL A 101 -5.43 16.77 11.90
C VAL A 101 -6.74 15.97 11.79
N GLY A 102 -6.86 14.89 12.57
CA GLY A 102 -8.04 14.03 12.61
C GLY A 102 -9.33 14.71 13.09
N LEU A 103 -9.22 15.88 13.75
CA LEU A 103 -10.39 16.71 14.08
C LEU A 103 -11.08 17.29 12.83
N PHE A 104 -10.34 17.42 11.73
CA PHE A 104 -10.81 18.07 10.50
C PHE A 104 -10.85 17.11 9.30
N VAL A 105 -10.03 16.06 9.31
CA VAL A 105 -9.88 15.09 8.21
C VAL A 105 -10.34 13.71 8.70
N PRO A 106 -11.57 13.27 8.37
CA PRO A 106 -12.14 12.04 8.91
C PRO A 106 -11.26 10.79 8.71
N PRO A 107 -10.64 10.55 7.53
CA PRO A 107 -9.72 9.42 7.37
C PRO A 107 -8.51 9.44 8.31
N VAL A 108 -8.04 10.63 8.69
CA VAL A 108 -6.90 10.79 9.60
C VAL A 108 -7.30 10.53 11.06
N ARG A 109 -8.59 10.69 11.39
CA ARG A 109 -9.12 10.48 12.75
C ARG A 109 -8.92 9.07 13.26
N GLU A 110 -8.96 8.09 12.35
CA GLU A 110 -8.84 6.66 12.66
C GLU A 110 -7.37 6.19 12.74
N LEU A 111 -6.40 7.00 12.25
CA LEU A 111 -4.98 6.63 12.25
C LEU A 111 -4.40 6.31 13.64
N PRO A 112 -4.76 7.01 14.73
CA PRO A 112 -4.26 6.71 16.07
C PRO A 112 -4.59 5.29 16.56
N ASP A 113 -5.67 4.68 16.07
CA ASP A 113 -6.15 3.35 16.46
C ASP A 113 -5.39 2.25 15.72
N ILE A 114 -5.00 2.51 14.46
CA ILE A 114 -4.15 1.62 13.66
C ILE A 114 -2.66 1.99 13.69
N TRP A 115 -2.24 2.84 14.64
CA TRP A 115 -0.87 3.36 14.72
C TRP A 115 0.21 2.27 14.77
N TYR A 116 -0.11 1.11 15.37
CA TYR A 116 0.80 -0.03 15.47
C TYR A 116 1.23 -0.57 14.10
N GLN A 117 0.41 -0.40 13.06
CA GLN A 117 0.71 -0.89 11.71
C GLN A 117 1.87 -0.14 11.03
N THR A 118 2.23 1.03 11.54
CA THR A 118 3.29 1.89 10.99
C THR A 118 4.37 2.26 12.02
N ALA A 119 4.10 2.06 13.31
CA ALA A 119 5.05 2.31 14.39
C ALA A 119 6.01 1.14 14.65
N ALA A 120 5.69 -0.05 14.15
CA ALA A 120 6.48 -1.27 14.28
C ALA A 120 6.47 -2.04 12.95
N PRO A 121 7.31 -3.09 12.78
CA PRO A 121 7.30 -3.89 11.56
C PRO A 121 5.91 -4.49 11.30
N PHE A 122 5.37 -4.28 10.10
CA PHE A 122 4.08 -4.79 9.68
C PHE A 122 4.24 -5.63 8.41
N VAL A 123 4.74 -6.84 8.64
CA VAL A 123 5.12 -7.81 7.61
C VAL A 123 4.13 -8.97 7.64
N ILE A 124 3.67 -9.39 6.47
CA ILE A 124 2.76 -10.54 6.35
C ILE A 124 3.53 -11.86 6.26
N ASP A 125 2.86 -12.94 6.63
CA ASP A 125 3.32 -14.32 6.38
C ASP A 125 2.30 -15.05 5.52
N ALA A 126 2.69 -15.35 4.27
CA ALA A 126 1.87 -16.08 3.30
C ALA A 126 2.29 -17.55 3.15
N THR A 127 3.11 -18.08 4.06
CA THR A 127 3.63 -19.46 4.00
C THR A 127 2.50 -20.47 3.89
N ARG A 128 1.43 -20.30 4.67
CA ARG A 128 0.27 -21.18 4.63
C ARG A 128 -0.40 -21.19 3.26
N PHE A 129 -0.59 -20.01 2.65
CA PHE A 129 -1.18 -19.91 1.32
C PHE A 129 -0.32 -20.64 0.29
N GLN A 130 1.00 -20.40 0.30
CA GLN A 130 1.92 -21.00 -0.66
C GLN A 130 2.05 -22.51 -0.48
N ALA A 131 1.98 -23.00 0.75
CA ALA A 131 1.99 -24.43 1.04
C ALA A 131 0.71 -25.13 0.56
N THR A 132 -0.44 -24.47 0.60
CA THR A 132 -1.72 -25.05 0.18
C THR A 132 -1.93 -24.97 -1.33
N PHE A 133 -1.69 -23.80 -1.95
CA PHE A 133 -2.06 -23.53 -3.35
C PHE A 133 -0.85 -23.52 -4.30
N GLY A 134 0.35 -23.77 -3.78
CA GLY A 134 1.60 -23.76 -4.53
C GLY A 134 2.24 -22.37 -4.67
N PRO A 135 3.38 -22.28 -5.38
CA PRO A 135 4.08 -21.03 -5.60
C PRO A 135 3.19 -20.03 -6.35
N SER A 136 2.91 -18.89 -5.72
CA SER A 136 2.20 -17.79 -6.36
C SER A 136 3.19 -16.68 -6.70
N PRO A 137 3.51 -16.47 -7.99
CA PRO A 137 4.44 -15.42 -8.39
C PRO A 137 3.86 -14.06 -8.00
N VAL A 138 4.68 -13.21 -7.40
CA VAL A 138 4.31 -11.83 -7.01
C VAL A 138 4.92 -10.84 -7.99
N THR A 139 4.21 -9.77 -8.31
CA THR A 139 4.73 -8.74 -9.21
C THR A 139 5.82 -7.95 -8.46
N PRO A 140 7.06 -7.84 -9.00
CA PRO A 140 8.10 -7.04 -8.36
C PRO A 140 7.70 -5.57 -8.22
N HIS A 141 8.09 -4.93 -7.10
CA HIS A 141 7.75 -3.53 -6.80
C HIS A 141 7.99 -2.57 -7.98
N PRO A 142 9.14 -2.58 -8.68
CA PRO A 142 9.34 -1.64 -9.79
C PRO A 142 8.31 -1.76 -10.91
N GLU A 143 7.84 -2.98 -11.19
CA GLU A 143 6.83 -3.21 -12.22
C GLU A 143 5.44 -2.75 -11.75
N ALA A 144 5.02 -3.20 -10.57
CA ALA A 144 3.73 -2.81 -9.99
C ALA A 144 3.62 -1.29 -9.79
N ILE A 145 4.71 -0.63 -9.36
CA ILE A 145 4.78 0.82 -9.19
C ILE A 145 4.65 1.53 -10.54
N ARG A 146 5.35 1.09 -11.59
CA ARG A 146 5.22 1.69 -12.93
C ARG A 146 3.79 1.64 -13.45
N GLN A 147 3.15 0.47 -13.34
CA GLN A 147 1.76 0.30 -13.76
C GLN A 147 0.81 1.25 -12.99
N THR A 148 1.03 1.38 -11.69
CA THR A 148 0.21 2.26 -10.83
C THR A 148 0.43 3.74 -11.17
N VAL A 149 1.69 4.18 -11.33
CA VAL A 149 2.02 5.55 -11.72
C VAL A 149 1.43 5.91 -13.08
N ALA A 150 1.53 5.00 -14.07
CA ALA A 150 0.92 5.21 -15.38
C ALA A 150 -0.60 5.43 -15.26
N TRP A 151 -1.28 4.56 -14.50
CA TRP A 151 -2.72 4.70 -14.28
C TRP A 151 -3.10 6.05 -13.66
N PHE A 152 -2.37 6.50 -12.63
CA PHE A 152 -2.61 7.82 -11.99
C PHE A 152 -2.33 9.02 -12.91
N ARG A 153 -1.39 8.90 -13.85
CA ARG A 153 -1.15 9.92 -14.88
C ARG A 153 -2.31 10.02 -15.85
N ASP A 154 -2.85 8.88 -16.27
CA ASP A 154 -3.88 8.80 -17.32
C ASP A 154 -5.27 9.18 -16.83
N HIS A 155 -5.60 8.86 -15.57
CA HIS A 155 -6.97 9.01 -15.05
C HIS A 155 -7.16 10.27 -14.19
N GLY A 156 -6.08 10.97 -13.86
CA GLY A 156 -6.10 12.01 -12.85
C GLY A 156 -6.56 11.47 -11.50
N THR A 157 -6.40 12.28 -10.46
CA THR A 157 -6.92 11.93 -9.14
C THR A 157 -8.40 12.32 -9.09
N PRO A 158 -9.32 11.42 -8.69
CA PRO A 158 -10.72 11.79 -8.51
C PRO A 158 -10.78 13.04 -7.63
N LYS A 159 -11.52 14.06 -8.04
CA LYS A 159 -11.85 15.16 -7.12
C LYS A 159 -12.64 14.52 -5.98
N THR A 160 -12.02 14.34 -4.83
CA THR A 160 -12.75 14.09 -3.59
C THR A 160 -13.67 15.30 -3.38
N ALA A 161 -14.97 15.04 -3.46
CA ALA A 161 -16.02 16.00 -3.08
C ALA A 161 -16.00 16.23 -1.57
#